data_AF-A0A368TK94-F1
#
_entry.id   AF-A0A368TK94-F1
#
_cell.length_a   1.000
_cell.length_b   1.000
_cell.length_c   1.000
_cell.angle_alpha   90.00
_cell.angle_beta   90.00
_cell.angle_gamma   90.00
#
_symmetry.space_group_name_H-M   'P 1'
#
loop_
_entity.id
_entity.type
_entity.pdbx_description
1 polymer ?
#
loop_
_entity_poly.entity_id
_entity_poly.type
_entity_poly.pdbx_seq_one_letter_code
_entity_poly.pdbx_strand_id
1 'polypeptide(L)'
;MKRRLAMFVAAIVIFGLIAAIGNAVAASYVWVESNVKGVGYKNSEYGVKTNFSIATGIEMSELESGSGIVKESKWTLEVNKVNTASWCAGCFCIESLDEKKVLDVEYFPITYQNHSYDQKWQEKKCVKNYRIGAVTDANFVQCEKLQKEETVVTSTGYESWIGGEAPPWHDYRPSLWSPPAALTQTVTADVLGISHIGFAAKDPNEHHHTIAYGKEETIGQFQIEKTIDIRETCNESMVGDWLGCP
;
A
#
# COMPACT_ATOMS: atom_id res chain seq x y z
N MET A 1 -12.16 -60.47 0.11
CA MET A 1 -12.64 -59.40 -0.79
C MET A 1 -13.26 -58.21 -0.05
N LYS A 2 -14.23 -58.39 0.86
CA LYS A 2 -14.97 -57.30 1.54
C LYS A 2 -14.10 -56.26 2.28
N ARG A 3 -13.01 -56.68 2.95
CA ARG A 3 -12.07 -55.76 3.64
C ARG A 3 -11.24 -54.88 2.69
N ARG A 4 -10.91 -55.38 1.49
CA ARG A 4 -10.15 -54.60 0.48
C ARG A 4 -11.05 -53.58 -0.22
N LEU A 5 -12.32 -53.92 -0.46
CA LEU A 5 -13.31 -52.99 -1.02
C LEU A 5 -13.64 -51.85 -0.04
N ALA A 6 -13.82 -52.14 1.25
CA ALA A 6 -14.08 -51.13 2.27
C ALA A 6 -12.91 -50.12 2.42
N MET A 7 -11.67 -50.59 2.29
CA MET A 7 -10.48 -49.73 2.37
C MET A 7 -10.33 -48.83 1.14
N PHE A 8 -10.69 -49.31 -0.05
CA PHE A 8 -10.72 -48.50 -1.28
C PHE A 8 -11.83 -47.44 -1.25
N VAL A 9 -13.03 -47.79 -0.76
CA VAL A 9 -14.14 -46.84 -0.63
C VAL A 9 -13.82 -45.76 0.41
N ALA A 10 -13.21 -46.13 1.54
CA ALA A 10 -12.76 -45.16 2.54
C ALA A 10 -11.69 -44.22 1.98
N ALA A 11 -10.73 -44.71 1.20
CA ALA A 11 -9.71 -43.89 0.57
C ALA A 11 -10.30 -42.89 -0.44
N ILE A 12 -11.29 -43.29 -1.24
CA ILE A 12 -11.97 -42.41 -2.21
C ILE A 12 -12.81 -41.34 -1.50
N VAL A 13 -13.51 -41.69 -0.42
CA VAL A 13 -14.29 -40.72 0.37
C VAL A 13 -13.38 -39.70 1.06
N ILE A 14 -12.23 -40.13 1.58
CA ILE A 14 -11.25 -39.22 2.21
C ILE A 14 -10.60 -38.31 1.16
N PHE A 15 -10.20 -38.83 -0.01
CA PHE A 15 -9.66 -38.00 -1.10
C PHE A 15 -10.69 -37.03 -1.67
N GLY A 16 -11.96 -37.44 -1.79
CA GLY A 16 -13.06 -36.58 -2.23
C GLY A 16 -13.39 -35.46 -1.24
N LEU A 17 -13.26 -35.73 0.07
CA LEU A 17 -13.43 -34.72 1.12
C LEU A 17 -12.28 -33.71 1.18
N ILE A 18 -11.04 -34.13 0.90
CA ILE A 18 -9.87 -33.22 0.87
C ILE A 18 -9.89 -32.32 -0.39
N ALA A 19 -10.40 -32.83 -1.52
CA ALA A 19 -10.54 -32.04 -2.75
C ALA A 19 -11.65 -30.97 -2.70
N ALA A 20 -12.58 -31.05 -1.74
CA ALA A 20 -13.71 -30.13 -1.60
C ALA A 20 -13.43 -28.92 -0.68
N ILE A 21 -12.26 -28.86 -0.03
CA ILE A 21 -11.88 -27.77 0.89
C ILE A 21 -10.79 -26.93 0.21
N GLY A 22 -11.17 -26.23 -0.84
CA GLY A 22 -10.22 -25.48 -1.66
C GLY A 22 -10.79 -24.21 -2.27
N ASN A 23 -11.83 -23.62 -1.68
CA ASN A 23 -12.23 -22.26 -2.02
C ASN A 23 -11.71 -21.33 -0.93
N ALA A 24 -10.45 -20.92 -1.05
CA ALA A 24 -9.94 -19.81 -0.27
C ALA A 24 -10.57 -18.53 -0.83
N VAL A 25 -11.64 -18.05 -0.21
CA VAL A 25 -12.16 -16.71 -0.49
C VAL A 25 -11.24 -15.73 0.22
N ALA A 26 -10.42 -15.01 -0.56
CA ALA A 26 -9.58 -13.95 -0.03
C ALA A 26 -10.42 -12.70 0.26
N ALA A 27 -10.03 -11.90 1.27
CA ALA A 27 -10.64 -10.61 1.50
C ALA A 27 -10.28 -9.66 0.33
N SER A 28 -11.31 -9.12 -0.34
CA SER A 28 -11.14 -8.22 -1.48
C SER A 28 -11.23 -6.73 -1.10
N TYR A 29 -11.54 -6.41 0.15
CA TYR A 29 -11.65 -5.07 0.71
C TYR A 29 -11.10 -5.09 2.13
N VAL A 30 -10.29 -4.08 2.48
CA VAL A 30 -9.78 -3.91 3.84
C VAL A 30 -9.97 -2.47 4.24
N TRP A 31 -10.59 -2.24 5.39
CA TRP A 31 -10.68 -0.94 6.03
C TRP A 31 -10.22 -1.05 7.47
N VAL A 32 -9.31 -0.17 7.85
CA VAL A 32 -8.77 -0.09 9.20
C VAL A 32 -8.78 1.36 9.65
N GLU A 33 -9.30 1.58 10.86
CA GLU A 33 -9.16 2.85 11.58
C GLU A 33 -8.51 2.58 12.93
N SER A 34 -7.54 3.41 13.29
CA SER A 34 -6.85 3.37 14.57
C SER A 34 -6.71 4.77 15.14
N ASN A 35 -6.92 4.88 16.45
CA ASN A 35 -6.72 6.11 17.20
C ASN A 35 -6.06 5.75 18.53
N VAL A 36 -4.77 6.04 18.64
CA VAL A 36 -3.96 5.71 19.82
C VAL A 36 -3.47 6.99 20.47
N LYS A 37 -3.64 7.10 21.78
CA LYS A 37 -3.12 8.20 22.60
C LYS A 37 -2.61 7.64 23.91
N GLY A 38 -1.58 8.25 24.47
CA GLY A 38 -1.05 7.85 25.76
C GLY A 38 0.44 8.11 25.91
N VAL A 39 1.02 7.46 26.90
CA VAL A 39 2.44 7.55 27.23
C VAL A 39 2.98 6.14 27.35
N GLY A 40 4.03 5.82 26.61
CA GLY A 40 4.60 4.48 26.62
C GLY A 40 5.55 4.22 25.47
N TYR A 41 5.88 2.94 25.30
CA TYR A 41 6.52 2.44 24.09
C TYR A 41 5.44 2.02 23.08
N LYS A 42 5.61 2.42 21.82
CA LYS A 42 4.78 2.00 20.70
C LYS A 42 5.65 1.34 19.64
N ASN A 43 5.13 0.27 19.06
CA ASN A 43 5.67 -0.38 17.88
C ASN A 43 4.49 -0.90 17.05
N SER A 44 4.41 -0.46 15.80
CA SER A 44 3.38 -0.87 14.86
C SER A 44 3.97 -1.08 13.48
N GLU A 45 3.51 -2.12 12.81
CA GLU A 45 3.92 -2.50 11.47
C GLU A 45 2.66 -2.74 10.64
N TYR A 46 2.62 -2.15 9.45
CA TYR A 46 1.54 -2.31 8.49
C TYR A 46 2.12 -2.69 7.14
N GLY A 47 1.51 -3.68 6.51
CA GLY A 47 1.88 -4.15 5.18
C GLY A 47 0.63 -4.32 4.33
N VAL A 48 0.64 -3.74 3.14
CA VAL A 48 -0.36 -3.98 2.11
C VAL A 48 0.33 -4.54 0.89
N LYS A 49 -0.23 -5.62 0.35
CA LYS A 49 0.13 -6.14 -0.97
C LYS A 49 -1.17 -6.52 -1.65
N THR A 50 -1.56 -5.73 -2.64
CA THR A 50 -2.63 -6.12 -3.55
C THR A 50 -2.05 -7.09 -4.59
N ASN A 51 -2.89 -7.92 -5.19
CA ASN A 51 -2.41 -8.90 -6.16
C ASN A 51 -3.50 -9.22 -7.18
N PHE A 52 -3.23 -8.83 -8.43
CA PHE A 52 -3.85 -9.47 -9.58
C PHE A 52 -2.81 -9.85 -10.64
N SER A 53 -2.48 -11.15 -10.62
CA SER A 53 -1.83 -11.96 -11.65
C SER A 53 -0.36 -11.71 -12.00
N ILE A 54 0.13 -10.48 -12.24
CA ILE A 54 1.44 -10.30 -12.91
C ILE A 54 2.02 -8.88 -12.72
N ALA A 55 2.39 -8.49 -11.49
CA ALA A 55 3.19 -7.28 -11.22
C ALA A 55 2.62 -5.93 -11.73
N THR A 56 1.30 -5.77 -11.60
CA THR A 56 0.58 -4.48 -11.74
C THR A 56 0.04 -3.94 -10.41
N GLY A 57 0.37 -4.59 -9.29
CA GLY A 57 -0.25 -4.29 -8.00
C GLY A 57 0.32 -3.09 -7.24
N ILE A 58 -0.18 -2.93 -6.03
CA ILE A 58 0.24 -1.90 -5.06
C ILE A 58 0.86 -2.61 -3.86
N GLU A 59 2.01 -2.09 -3.43
CA GLU A 59 2.65 -2.50 -2.18
C GLU A 59 2.84 -1.28 -1.28
N MET A 60 2.50 -1.42 0.00
CA MET A 60 2.81 -0.45 1.03
C MET A 60 3.45 -1.18 2.22
N SER A 61 4.48 -0.59 2.78
CA SER A 61 5.05 -1.00 4.05
C SER A 61 5.24 0.21 4.94
N GLU A 62 4.79 0.12 6.18
CA GLU A 62 4.97 1.16 7.18
C GLU A 62 5.41 0.55 8.51
N LEU A 63 6.45 1.13 9.11
CA LEU A 63 6.91 0.81 10.45
C LEU A 63 6.94 2.09 11.28
N GLU A 64 6.31 2.08 12.44
CA GLU A 64 6.34 3.19 13.39
C GLU A 64 6.74 2.66 14.77
N SER A 65 7.76 3.28 15.39
CA SER A 65 8.18 2.89 16.73
C SER A 65 8.85 4.02 17.50
N GLY A 66 8.68 4.04 18.82
CA GLY A 66 9.33 4.98 19.71
C GLY A 66 8.77 4.93 21.13
N SER A 67 9.38 5.70 22.02
CA SER A 67 8.94 5.88 23.40
C SER A 67 8.71 7.35 23.72
N GLY A 68 7.67 7.63 24.49
CA GLY A 68 7.35 8.98 24.94
C GLY A 68 5.86 9.18 25.01
N ILE A 69 5.41 10.38 24.66
CA ILE A 69 3.99 10.74 24.58
C ILE A 69 3.50 10.67 23.13
N VAL A 70 2.33 10.07 22.97
CA VAL A 70 1.52 10.09 21.74
C VAL A 70 0.34 11.00 22.02
N LYS A 71 0.43 12.25 21.58
CA LYS A 71 -0.64 13.26 21.73
C LYS A 71 -1.78 12.97 20.75
N GLU A 72 -1.40 12.58 19.54
CA GLU A 72 -2.33 12.15 18.50
C GLU A 72 -1.66 11.09 17.61
N SER A 73 -2.39 10.02 17.30
CA SER A 73 -2.00 9.02 16.33
C SER A 73 -3.27 8.47 15.71
N LYS A 74 -3.84 9.21 14.77
CA LYS A 74 -5.01 8.79 14.00
C LYS A 74 -4.53 8.24 12.66
N TRP A 75 -4.98 7.04 12.32
CA TRP A 75 -4.59 6.36 11.09
C TRP A 75 -5.80 5.68 10.47
N THR A 76 -5.98 5.87 9.17
CA THR A 76 -7.02 5.21 8.38
C THR A 76 -6.40 4.63 7.12
N LEU A 77 -6.73 3.38 6.83
CA LEU A 77 -6.30 2.67 5.64
C LEU A 77 -7.53 2.04 4.97
N GLU A 78 -7.71 2.30 3.69
CA GLU A 78 -8.70 1.67 2.84
C GLU A 78 -8.01 1.04 1.63
N VAL A 79 -8.14 -0.28 1.47
CA VAL A 79 -7.58 -1.05 0.36
C VAL A 79 -8.73 -1.62 -0.48
N ASN A 80 -8.63 -1.47 -1.80
CA ASN A 80 -9.58 -1.94 -2.80
C ASN A 80 -11.00 -1.45 -2.52
N LYS A 81 -11.19 -0.13 -2.56
CA LYS A 81 -12.46 0.54 -2.25
C LYS A 81 -13.64 -0.13 -2.97
N VAL A 82 -14.66 -0.50 -2.21
CA VAL A 82 -15.90 -1.08 -2.76
C VAL A 82 -16.59 -0.05 -3.67
N ASN A 83 -17.02 -0.48 -4.87
CA ASN A 83 -17.65 0.29 -5.96
C ASN A 83 -16.75 0.76 -7.12
N THR A 84 -15.54 0.24 -7.27
CA THR A 84 -14.73 0.38 -8.51
C THR A 84 -14.98 -0.73 -9.54
N ALA A 85 -16.07 -1.50 -9.40
CA ALA A 85 -16.43 -2.56 -10.35
C ALA A 85 -17.19 -1.98 -11.56
N SER A 86 -16.54 -1.96 -12.74
CA SER A 86 -17.26 -1.80 -14.00
C SER A 86 -18.05 -3.08 -14.30
N TRP A 87 -19.27 -2.90 -14.78
CA TRP A 87 -20.16 -3.99 -15.18
C TRP A 87 -19.64 -4.66 -16.45
N CYS A 88 -18.88 -5.74 -16.34
CA CYS A 88 -18.67 -6.64 -17.48
C CYS A 88 -18.36 -8.07 -17.03
N ALA A 89 -18.93 -9.04 -17.75
CA ALA A 89 -18.62 -10.45 -17.60
C ALA A 89 -17.15 -10.70 -18.00
N GLY A 90 -16.25 -10.73 -17.01
CA GLY A 90 -14.80 -10.87 -17.20
C GLY A 90 -13.94 -9.69 -16.70
N CYS A 91 -14.51 -8.72 -15.98
CA CYS A 91 -13.85 -7.48 -15.57
C CYS A 91 -12.71 -7.67 -14.53
N PHE A 92 -11.60 -6.94 -14.75
CA PHE A 92 -10.51 -6.74 -13.80
C PHE A 92 -10.95 -5.86 -12.63
N CYS A 93 -10.55 -6.19 -11.41
CA CYS A 93 -10.73 -5.31 -10.25
C CYS A 93 -9.67 -4.20 -10.29
N ILE A 94 -10.07 -2.94 -10.20
CA ILE A 94 -9.13 -1.83 -9.97
C ILE A 94 -8.63 -1.98 -8.54
N GLU A 95 -7.32 -2.07 -8.37
CA GLU A 95 -6.70 -2.05 -7.06
C GLU A 95 -6.47 -0.60 -6.65
N SER A 96 -6.72 -0.31 -5.37
CA SER A 96 -6.57 1.03 -4.83
C SER A 96 -6.11 0.98 -3.38
N LEU A 97 -5.39 2.00 -2.96
CA LEU A 97 -4.99 2.22 -1.58
C LEU A 97 -5.14 3.70 -1.25
N ASP A 98 -5.98 3.98 -0.27
CA ASP A 98 -6.16 5.30 0.32
C ASP A 98 -5.72 5.22 1.79
N GLU A 99 -4.67 5.95 2.14
CA GLU A 99 -4.15 6.03 3.50
C GLU A 99 -4.17 7.49 3.96
N LYS A 100 -4.57 7.71 5.20
CA LYS A 100 -4.45 9.01 5.87
C LYS A 100 -3.95 8.81 7.29
N LYS A 101 -2.92 9.57 7.65
CA LYS A 101 -2.29 9.54 8.97
C LYS A 101 -2.11 10.94 9.53
N VAL A 102 -2.47 11.12 10.80
CA VAL A 102 -2.13 12.29 11.61
C VAL A 102 -1.39 11.79 12.84
N LEU A 103 -0.18 12.30 13.05
CA LEU A 103 0.71 11.87 14.13
C LEU A 103 1.28 13.10 14.83
N ASP A 104 1.19 13.14 16.16
CA ASP A 104 1.87 14.12 17.03
C ASP A 104 2.48 13.36 18.21
N VAL A 105 3.79 13.20 18.15
CA VAL A 105 4.59 12.45 19.12
C VAL A 105 5.78 13.25 19.61
N GLU A 106 6.15 13.02 20.87
CA GLU A 106 7.30 13.64 21.50
C GLU A 106 8.02 12.59 22.35
N TYR A 107 9.33 12.53 22.21
CA TYR A 107 10.18 11.52 22.82
C TYR A 107 10.56 11.88 24.25
N PHE A 108 10.54 10.86 25.10
CA PHE A 108 11.29 10.82 26.35
C PHE A 108 11.44 9.37 26.79
N PRO A 109 12.48 9.05 27.57
CA PRO A 109 12.67 7.70 28.09
C PRO A 109 11.56 7.35 29.09
N ILE A 110 11.06 6.12 29.02
CA ILE A 110 9.99 5.61 29.88
C ILE A 110 10.47 4.36 30.59
N THR A 111 10.08 4.20 31.84
CA THR A 111 10.27 2.95 32.58
C THR A 111 8.92 2.36 32.97
N TYR A 112 8.71 1.09 32.67
CA TYR A 112 7.51 0.34 33.05
C TYR A 112 7.89 -1.06 33.53
N GLN A 113 7.45 -1.45 34.73
CA GLN A 113 7.74 -2.76 35.33
C GLN A 113 9.22 -3.16 35.28
N ASN A 114 10.13 -2.25 35.62
CA ASN A 114 11.59 -2.42 35.55
C ASN A 114 12.19 -2.60 34.14
N HIS A 115 11.40 -2.41 33.09
CA HIS A 115 11.91 -2.29 31.72
C HIS A 115 12.04 -0.82 31.34
N SER A 116 13.22 -0.45 30.83
CA SER A 116 13.48 0.88 30.30
C SER A 116 13.31 0.87 28.78
N TYR A 117 12.53 1.82 28.28
CA TYR A 117 12.31 2.09 26.87
C TYR A 117 12.88 3.48 26.59
N ASP A 118 13.96 3.50 25.83
CA ASP A 118 14.67 4.71 25.43
C ASP A 118 14.92 4.64 23.93
N GLN A 119 13.87 4.93 23.17
CA GLN A 119 13.90 4.90 21.72
C GLN A 119 13.25 6.16 21.16
N LYS A 120 14.06 6.97 20.46
CA LYS A 120 13.54 8.10 19.69
C LYS A 120 12.52 7.63 18.65
N TRP A 121 11.58 8.50 18.31
CA TRP A 121 10.53 8.17 17.34
C TRP A 121 11.13 7.92 15.96
N GLN A 122 10.62 6.88 15.31
CA GLN A 122 10.86 6.60 13.91
C GLN A 122 9.56 6.18 13.23
N GLU A 123 9.39 6.64 12.00
CA GLU A 123 8.39 6.17 11.07
C GLU A 123 9.06 5.95 9.72
N LYS A 124 8.92 4.75 9.15
CA LYS A 124 9.45 4.42 7.82
C LYS A 124 8.33 3.95 6.95
N LYS A 125 8.06 4.66 5.87
CA LYS A 125 7.00 4.33 4.92
C LYS A 125 7.54 4.25 3.52
N CYS A 126 7.06 3.25 2.79
CA CYS A 126 7.33 3.07 1.38
C CYS A 126 6.07 2.58 0.68
N VAL A 127 5.76 3.20 -0.46
CA VAL A 127 4.58 2.89 -1.28
C VAL A 127 5.04 2.70 -2.71
N LYS A 128 4.54 1.64 -3.34
CA LYS A 128 4.87 1.28 -4.71
C LYS A 128 3.59 1.08 -5.50
N ASN A 129 3.58 1.58 -6.71
CA ASN A 129 2.58 1.27 -7.72
C ASN A 129 3.31 0.66 -8.93
N TYR A 130 3.24 -0.66 -9.03
CA TYR A 130 4.01 -1.42 -10.00
C TYR A 130 3.56 -1.19 -11.44
N ARG A 131 2.28 -0.86 -11.66
CA ARG A 131 1.74 -0.58 -13.00
C ARG A 131 2.37 0.64 -13.67
N ILE A 132 2.76 1.65 -12.89
CA ILE A 132 3.35 2.90 -13.41
C ILE A 132 4.83 3.03 -13.05
N GLY A 133 5.46 1.95 -12.56
CA GLY A 133 6.87 1.97 -12.19
C GLY A 133 7.20 3.01 -11.11
N ALA A 134 6.25 3.34 -10.24
CA ALA A 134 6.37 4.44 -9.28
C ALA A 134 6.61 3.94 -7.86
N VAL A 135 7.54 4.59 -7.17
CA VAL A 135 7.79 4.39 -5.75
C VAL A 135 7.99 5.73 -5.06
N THR A 136 7.44 5.84 -3.86
CA THR A 136 7.66 6.96 -2.97
C THR A 136 7.97 6.45 -1.57
N ASP A 137 8.74 7.22 -0.83
CA ASP A 137 9.07 6.90 0.55
C ASP A 137 9.14 8.15 1.42
N ALA A 138 8.72 8.01 2.67
CA ALA A 138 8.78 9.05 3.69
C ALA A 138 9.25 8.41 4.99
N ASN A 139 10.48 8.71 5.36
CA ASN A 139 11.18 8.15 6.49
C ASN A 139 11.53 9.27 7.47
N PHE A 140 10.99 9.20 8.68
CA PHE A 140 11.34 10.06 9.81
C PHE A 140 12.05 9.19 10.83
N VAL A 141 13.28 9.54 11.23
CA VAL A 141 14.06 8.71 12.16
C VAL A 141 14.75 9.58 13.20
N GLN A 142 15.02 9.00 14.36
CA GLN A 142 15.65 9.70 15.48
C GLN A 142 14.92 10.99 15.89
N CYS A 143 13.59 11.01 15.76
CA CYS A 143 12.78 12.17 16.04
C CYS A 143 12.59 12.36 17.56
N GLU A 144 12.93 13.55 18.04
CA GLU A 144 12.59 14.01 19.38
C GLU A 144 11.16 14.55 19.43
N LYS A 145 10.72 15.16 18.33
CA LYS A 145 9.34 15.57 18.10
C LYS A 145 8.98 15.33 16.64
N LEU A 146 7.79 14.80 16.39
CA LEU A 146 7.25 14.64 15.04
C LEU A 146 5.76 14.96 15.08
N GLN A 147 5.38 16.07 14.45
CA GLN A 147 4.00 16.42 14.18
C GLN A 147 3.80 16.37 12.67
N LYS A 148 2.98 15.46 12.16
CA LYS A 148 2.74 15.31 10.72
C LYS A 148 1.31 14.96 10.37
N GLU A 149 0.92 15.37 9.17
CA GLU A 149 -0.21 14.84 8.42
C GLU A 149 0.31 14.28 7.10
N GLU A 150 -0.13 13.09 6.77
CA GLU A 150 0.29 12.38 5.57
C GLU A 150 -0.89 11.69 4.91
N THR A 151 -0.96 11.79 3.59
CA THR A 151 -1.95 11.08 2.78
C THR A 151 -1.27 10.39 1.63
N VAL A 152 -1.67 9.15 1.38
CA VAL A 152 -1.26 8.36 0.22
C VAL A 152 -2.52 7.95 -0.53
N VAL A 153 -2.57 8.23 -1.82
CA VAL A 153 -3.64 7.79 -2.70
C VAL A 153 -2.99 7.14 -3.91
N THR A 154 -3.30 5.88 -4.16
CA THR A 154 -2.78 5.15 -5.31
C THR A 154 -3.81 4.21 -5.89
N SER A 155 -3.78 4.08 -7.21
CA SER A 155 -4.67 3.18 -7.93
C SER A 155 -3.97 2.63 -9.17
N THR A 156 -4.31 1.40 -9.50
CA THR A 156 -3.88 0.78 -10.75
C THR A 156 -4.66 1.27 -11.96
N GLY A 157 -5.69 2.13 -11.82
CA GLY A 157 -6.48 2.60 -12.96
C GLY A 157 -7.07 1.47 -13.83
N TYR A 158 -7.55 1.81 -15.03
CA TYR A 158 -8.16 0.86 -15.98
C TYR A 158 -7.50 0.95 -17.36
N GLU A 159 -7.24 -0.19 -18.00
CA GLU A 159 -6.90 -0.24 -19.44
C GLU A 159 -8.18 -0.31 -20.27
N SER A 160 -8.49 0.72 -21.06
CA SER A 160 -9.48 0.53 -22.13
C SER A 160 -8.82 -0.25 -23.29
N TRP A 161 -9.11 -1.55 -23.39
CA TRP A 161 -8.86 -2.31 -24.62
C TRP A 161 -9.77 -1.76 -25.74
N ILE A 162 -9.33 -0.73 -26.45
CA ILE A 162 -9.96 -0.30 -27.71
C ILE A 162 -9.20 -0.99 -28.85
N GLY A 163 -9.45 -2.29 -29.04
CA GLY A 163 -8.73 -3.11 -30.03
C GLY A 163 -9.60 -4.07 -30.83
N GLY A 164 -10.93 -3.99 -30.73
CA GLY A 164 -11.84 -4.78 -31.54
C GLY A 164 -13.08 -3.98 -31.90
N GLU A 165 -13.51 -4.05 -33.15
CA GLU A 165 -14.83 -3.57 -33.54
C GLU A 165 -15.88 -4.22 -32.63
N ALA A 166 -16.61 -3.41 -31.88
CA ALA A 166 -17.65 -3.91 -30.98
C ALA A 166 -18.71 -4.67 -31.80
N PRO A 167 -19.20 -5.83 -31.32
CA PRO A 167 -20.33 -6.48 -31.96
C PRO A 167 -21.54 -5.53 -32.02
N PRO A 168 -22.39 -5.61 -33.08
CA PRO A 168 -23.39 -4.59 -33.41
C PRO A 168 -24.50 -4.35 -32.36
N TRP A 169 -24.48 -5.09 -31.26
CA TRP A 169 -25.52 -5.11 -30.23
C TRP A 169 -25.06 -4.50 -28.90
N HIS A 170 -23.81 -4.00 -28.83
CA HIS A 170 -23.33 -3.26 -27.66
C HIS A 170 -23.31 -1.77 -27.98
N ASP A 171 -24.21 -1.04 -27.33
CA ASP A 171 -24.17 0.42 -27.24
C ASP A 171 -22.91 0.79 -26.44
N TYR A 172 -21.78 0.92 -27.14
CA TYR A 172 -20.47 1.27 -26.56
C TYR A 172 -20.52 2.73 -26.17
N ARG A 173 -21.14 3.01 -25.02
CA ARG A 173 -20.81 4.22 -24.29
C ARG A 173 -19.34 4.08 -23.93
N PRO A 174 -18.43 4.95 -24.40
CA PRO A 174 -17.10 4.98 -23.80
C PRO A 174 -17.35 5.13 -22.31
N SER A 175 -16.88 4.17 -21.51
CA SER A 175 -16.97 4.23 -20.07
C SER A 175 -16.12 5.42 -19.63
N LEU A 176 -16.76 6.57 -19.66
CA LEU A 176 -16.42 7.80 -18.98
C LEU A 176 -16.10 7.40 -17.53
N TRP A 177 -14.86 7.68 -17.12
CA TRP A 177 -14.35 7.69 -15.74
C TRP A 177 -13.87 6.37 -15.13
N SER A 178 -12.72 5.87 -15.57
CA SER A 178 -11.77 5.28 -14.63
C SER A 178 -10.50 6.14 -14.66
N PRO A 179 -10.02 6.64 -13.50
CA PRO A 179 -8.84 7.50 -13.47
C PRO A 179 -7.62 6.71 -13.98
N PRO A 180 -6.65 7.38 -14.64
CA PRO A 180 -5.38 6.76 -14.98
C PRO A 180 -4.68 6.25 -13.72
N ALA A 181 -3.78 5.29 -13.87
CA ALA A 181 -3.00 4.81 -12.75
C ALA A 181 -2.17 5.96 -12.15
N ALA A 182 -2.14 6.03 -10.83
CA ALA A 182 -1.54 7.16 -10.11
C ALA A 182 -0.98 6.71 -8.76
N LEU A 183 0.06 7.42 -8.30
CA LEU A 183 0.60 7.37 -6.94
C LEU A 183 0.83 8.81 -6.50
N THR A 184 0.03 9.28 -5.55
CA THR A 184 0.15 10.60 -4.96
C THR A 184 0.43 10.45 -3.46
N GLN A 185 1.51 11.06 -2.99
CA GLN A 185 1.85 11.16 -1.57
C GLN A 185 2.03 12.62 -1.18
N THR A 186 1.29 13.07 -0.18
CA THR A 186 1.40 14.41 0.39
C THR A 186 1.81 14.28 1.84
N VAL A 187 2.86 15.01 2.23
CA VAL A 187 3.44 15.02 3.56
C VAL A 187 3.57 16.47 4.03
N THR A 188 2.95 16.77 5.17
CA THR A 188 3.17 18.00 5.91
C THR A 188 3.70 17.64 7.29
N ALA A 189 4.89 18.11 7.66
CA ALA A 189 5.53 17.75 8.92
C ALA A 189 6.28 18.91 9.57
N ASP A 190 6.19 19.02 10.89
CA ASP A 190 7.13 19.74 11.76
C ASP A 190 7.93 18.67 12.51
N VAL A 191 9.21 18.56 12.17
CA VAL A 191 10.10 17.51 12.65
C VAL A 191 11.29 18.12 13.36
N LEU A 192 11.60 17.58 14.54
CA LEU A 192 12.89 17.71 15.20
C LEU A 192 13.57 16.33 15.18
N GLY A 193 14.44 16.10 14.21
CA GLY A 193 15.03 14.79 13.95
C GLY A 193 15.67 14.69 12.58
N ILE A 194 15.64 13.50 11.99
CA ILE A 194 16.10 13.24 10.62
C ILE A 194 14.88 12.91 9.76
N SER A 195 14.74 13.56 8.61
CA SER A 195 13.77 13.16 7.59
C SER A 195 14.48 12.76 6.30
N HIS A 196 13.97 11.75 5.63
CA HIS A 196 14.28 11.41 4.25
C HIS A 196 12.94 11.26 3.53
N ILE A 197 12.74 12.00 2.43
CA ILE A 197 11.56 11.87 1.58
C ILE A 197 12.01 11.76 0.13
N GLY A 198 11.71 10.63 -0.49
CA GLY A 198 12.19 10.27 -1.82
C GLY A 198 11.09 9.79 -2.75
N PHE A 199 11.42 9.77 -4.04
CA PHE A 199 10.62 9.17 -5.08
C PHE A 199 11.49 8.66 -6.22
N ALA A 200 10.98 7.67 -6.93
CA ALA A 200 11.48 7.27 -8.23
C ALA A 200 10.34 6.83 -9.14
N ALA A 201 10.45 7.19 -10.42
CA ALA A 201 9.62 6.71 -11.50
C ALA A 201 10.53 6.06 -12.54
N LYS A 202 10.30 4.78 -12.84
CA LYS A 202 11.02 4.03 -13.86
C LYS A 202 10.12 3.74 -15.04
N ASP A 203 10.71 3.62 -16.22
CA ASP A 203 9.99 3.15 -17.39
C ASP A 203 9.54 1.69 -17.16
N PRO A 204 8.23 1.42 -17.19
CA PRO A 204 7.72 0.07 -17.09
C PRO A 204 8.21 -0.86 -18.23
N ASN A 205 8.53 -0.31 -19.41
CA ASN A 205 9.02 -1.04 -20.58
C ASN A 205 10.53 -1.34 -20.52
N GLU A 206 11.30 -0.50 -19.84
CA GLU A 206 12.76 -0.60 -19.77
C GLU A 206 13.26 -0.31 -18.35
N HIS A 207 13.49 -1.36 -17.57
CA HIS A 207 13.69 -1.26 -16.11
C HIS A 207 15.00 -0.57 -15.69
N HIS A 208 15.90 -0.40 -16.65
CA HIS A 208 17.15 0.34 -16.52
C HIS A 208 16.97 1.84 -16.78
N HIS A 209 15.83 2.25 -17.37
CA HIS A 209 15.51 3.62 -17.66
C HIS A 209 14.73 4.25 -16.50
N THR A 210 15.38 5.16 -15.79
CA THR A 210 14.75 6.00 -14.77
C THR A 210 14.22 7.27 -15.44
N ILE A 211 12.91 7.50 -15.35
CA ILE A 211 12.26 8.72 -15.85
C ILE A 211 12.61 9.90 -14.94
N ALA A 212 12.41 9.71 -13.63
CA ALA A 212 12.70 10.71 -12.63
C ALA A 212 13.08 10.04 -11.31
N TYR A 213 13.98 10.68 -10.57
CA TYR A 213 14.26 10.32 -9.18
C TYR A 213 14.53 11.59 -8.40
N GLY A 214 14.20 11.57 -7.12
CA GLY A 214 14.49 12.67 -6.22
C GLY A 214 14.60 12.17 -4.80
N LYS A 215 15.51 12.75 -4.04
CA LYS A 215 15.75 12.43 -2.63
C LYS A 215 16.07 13.71 -1.90
N GLU A 216 15.46 13.87 -0.72
CA GLU A 216 15.67 15.01 0.14
C GLU A 216 15.89 14.52 1.57
N GLU A 217 17.01 14.96 2.16
CA GLU A 217 17.38 14.64 3.54
C GLU A 217 17.45 15.93 4.36
N THR A 218 16.85 15.94 5.54
CA THR A 218 16.96 17.04 6.50
C THR A 218 17.36 16.51 7.88
N ILE A 219 18.17 17.28 8.61
CA ILE A 219 18.66 16.92 9.96
C ILE A 219 18.57 18.15 10.84
N GLY A 220 17.69 18.12 11.85
CA GLY A 220 17.46 19.23 12.77
C GLY A 220 15.98 19.55 12.89
N GLN A 221 15.67 20.83 13.04
CA GLN A 221 14.29 21.31 13.09
C GLN A 221 13.86 21.83 11.72
N PHE A 222 12.89 21.17 11.09
CA PHE A 222 12.40 21.54 9.77
C PHE A 222 10.87 21.50 9.71
N GLN A 223 10.33 22.45 8.96
CA GLN A 223 8.96 22.41 8.49
C GLN A 223 8.98 21.95 7.03
N ILE A 224 8.25 20.89 6.75
CA ILE A 224 8.23 20.19 5.46
C ILE A 224 6.81 20.25 4.93
N GLU A 225 6.67 20.67 3.69
CA GLU A 225 5.46 20.53 2.89
C GLU A 225 5.88 19.97 1.54
N LYS A 226 5.47 18.74 1.25
CA LYS A 226 5.90 18.02 0.05
C LYS A 226 4.75 17.24 -0.54
N THR A 227 4.55 17.39 -1.84
CA THR A 227 3.63 16.57 -2.63
C THR A 227 4.41 15.92 -3.77
N ILE A 228 4.30 14.60 -3.86
CA ILE A 228 4.81 13.80 -4.97
C ILE A 228 3.59 13.25 -5.69
N ASP A 229 3.49 13.50 -6.99
CA ASP A 229 2.39 13.04 -7.82
C ASP A 229 2.94 12.40 -9.10
N ILE A 230 2.80 11.08 -9.21
CA ILE A 230 3.27 10.29 -10.35
C ILE A 230 2.05 9.65 -10.99
N ARG A 231 1.81 9.92 -12.28
CA ARG A 231 0.62 9.46 -13.01
C ARG A 231 0.97 8.95 -14.39
N GLU A 232 0.17 8.02 -14.86
CA GLU A 232 0.14 7.59 -16.26
C GLU A 232 -0.42 8.72 -17.13
N THR A 233 0.34 9.15 -18.15
CA THR A 233 -0.07 10.19 -19.12
C THR A 233 -0.49 9.59 -20.47
N CYS A 234 -0.13 8.33 -20.74
CA CYS A 234 -0.40 7.58 -21.96
C CYS A 234 -0.80 6.15 -21.56
N ASN A 235 -1.79 5.52 -22.21
CA ASN A 235 -2.24 4.15 -21.93
C ASN A 235 -1.21 3.08 -22.37
N GLU A 236 0.01 3.15 -21.86
CA GLU A 236 1.04 2.12 -22.03
C GLU A 236 1.16 1.40 -20.70
N SER A 237 0.31 0.38 -20.54
CA SER A 237 0.27 -0.41 -19.32
C SER A 237 1.40 -1.41 -19.30
N MET A 238 2.22 -1.41 -18.24
CA MET A 238 3.28 -2.40 -18.11
C MET A 238 3.68 -2.66 -16.66
N VAL A 239 4.39 -3.78 -16.53
CA VAL A 239 4.50 -4.60 -15.34
C VAL A 239 5.91 -4.48 -14.78
N GLY A 240 6.07 -4.37 -13.46
CA GLY A 240 7.39 -4.53 -12.89
C GLY A 240 7.48 -4.85 -11.41
N ASP A 241 8.51 -5.61 -10.99
CA ASP A 241 8.67 -6.10 -9.61
C ASP A 241 10.02 -5.67 -8.97
N TRP A 242 10.76 -4.75 -9.60
CA TRP A 242 12.13 -4.36 -9.21
C TRP A 242 12.21 -2.97 -8.55
N LEU A 243 11.12 -2.50 -7.94
CA LEU A 243 11.12 -1.21 -7.25
C LEU A 243 11.61 -1.36 -5.81
N GLY A 244 12.78 -0.78 -5.52
CA GLY A 244 13.28 -0.55 -4.17
C GLY A 244 12.76 0.78 -3.63
N CYS A 245 12.67 0.89 -2.31
CA CYS A 245 12.39 2.17 -1.65
C CYS A 245 13.65 3.08 -1.77
N PRO A 246 13.51 4.34 -2.23
CA PRO A 246 14.62 5.28 -2.43
C PRO A 246 15.42 5.64 -1.16
#